data_AF-A0A8S1ISQ3-F1
#
_entry.id   AF-A0A8S1ISQ3-F1
#
_cell.length_a   1.000
_cell.length_b   1.000
_cell.length_c   1.000
_cell.angle_alpha   90.00
_cell.angle_beta   90.00
_cell.angle_gamma   90.00
#
_symmetry.space_group_name_H-M   'P 1'
#
loop_
_entity.id
_entity.type
_entity.pdbx_description
1 polymer ?
#
loop_
_entity_poly.entity_id
_entity_poly.type
_entity_poly.pdbx_seq_one_letter_code
_entity_poly.pdbx_strand_id
1 'polypeptide(L)'
;MAQAAGDGVAKARVDPLRPRVKSVASLLQAGTGGRTQRSALSAYRSGAEDKYYLGFDFGTSGARAKLIDDAGNVVIDKKCGYDSKHDRLDAQWERALDSLLEQMPESVLGRVSALAFDGTSATTMLIDRGTGEVLEQPKLYNEGQGLPAQERAKEMCPVGHAARASTSSLCKLLQWDFEGAWQRAESEGHVPGILHQADWLAAQFHGDWSCTDYTNSLKLGFDPGAEQYPQWLASQG
;
A
#
# COMPACT_ATOMS: atom_id res chain seq x y z
N MET A 1 -8.56 -12.10 61.68
CA MET A 1 -7.56 -12.95 60.99
C MET A 1 -8.27 -13.57 59.79
N ALA A 2 -7.91 -13.37 58.52
CA ALA A 2 -6.95 -12.48 57.85
C ALA A 2 -7.57 -12.13 56.45
N GLN A 3 -7.31 -11.02 55.73
CA GLN A 3 -6.09 -10.66 54.96
C GLN A 3 -5.46 -11.86 54.22
N ALA A 4 -5.08 -11.85 52.93
CA ALA A 4 -5.24 -10.93 51.79
C ALA A 4 -5.06 -11.78 50.48
N ALA A 5 -5.22 -11.31 49.24
CA ALA A 5 -5.47 -9.98 48.68
C ALA A 5 -6.73 -10.03 47.75
N GLY A 6 -6.86 -9.50 46.51
CA GLY A 6 -6.04 -8.65 45.63
C GLY A 6 -6.31 -8.97 44.15
N ASP A 7 -6.98 -8.07 43.43
CA ASP A 7 -6.77 -7.85 41.98
C ASP A 7 -7.54 -6.60 41.53
N GLY A 8 -6.79 -5.51 41.32
CA GLY A 8 -7.33 -4.26 40.81
C GLY A 8 -7.43 -4.33 39.29
N VAL A 9 -8.64 -4.40 38.73
CA VAL A 9 -8.87 -4.27 37.29
C VAL A 9 -8.57 -2.84 36.85
N ALA A 10 -7.29 -2.60 36.54
CA ALA A 10 -6.84 -1.38 35.89
C ALA A 10 -7.47 -1.34 34.49
N LYS A 11 -8.55 -0.57 34.33
CA LYS A 11 -9.09 -0.22 33.02
C LYS A 11 -8.06 0.61 32.28
N ALA A 12 -7.22 -0.06 31.50
CA ALA A 12 -6.36 0.59 30.52
C ALA A 12 -7.27 1.34 29.52
N ARG A 13 -7.33 2.67 29.66
CA ARG A 13 -7.82 3.51 28.56
C ARG A 13 -6.85 3.29 27.41
N VAL A 14 -7.34 2.71 26.32
CA VAL A 14 -6.64 2.76 25.04
C VAL A 14 -6.66 4.24 24.63
N ASP A 15 -5.53 4.91 24.82
CA ASP A 15 -5.31 6.26 24.35
C ASP A 15 -5.29 6.17 22.81
N PRO A 16 -6.17 6.87 22.08
CA PRO A 16 -6.19 6.80 20.62
C PRO A 16 -4.83 7.28 20.11
N LEU A 17 -4.07 6.36 19.53
CA LEU A 17 -2.69 6.61 19.11
C LEU A 17 -2.67 7.75 18.10
N ARG A 18 -2.23 8.92 18.57
CA ARG A 18 -1.88 10.08 17.75
C ARG A 18 -1.00 9.64 16.58
N PRO A 19 -1.11 10.28 15.40
CA PRO A 19 -0.33 9.90 14.22
C PRO A 19 1.16 9.87 14.56
N ARG A 20 1.74 8.66 14.57
CA ARG A 20 3.16 8.44 14.86
C ARG A 20 4.06 8.60 13.64
N VAL A 21 3.48 8.88 12.48
CA VAL A 21 4.17 9.43 11.33
C VAL A 21 4.11 10.97 11.45
N LYS A 22 5.25 11.65 11.46
CA LYS A 22 5.29 13.02 10.89
C LYS A 22 4.94 12.80 9.43
N SER A 23 3.67 12.92 9.06
CA SER A 23 3.16 12.29 7.83
C SER A 23 4.09 12.57 6.65
N VAL A 24 4.41 11.56 5.84
CA VAL A 24 5.28 11.79 4.67
C VAL A 24 4.62 12.83 3.75
N ALA A 25 3.28 12.88 3.73
CA ALA A 25 2.49 13.98 3.21
C ALA A 25 2.90 15.37 3.74
N SER A 26 3.19 15.55 5.04
CA SER A 26 3.71 16.82 5.59
C SER A 26 5.11 17.19 5.09
N LEU A 27 5.99 16.21 4.84
CA LEU A 27 7.31 16.47 4.23
C LEU A 27 7.17 16.90 2.77
N LEU A 28 6.18 16.35 2.05
CA LEU A 28 5.84 16.76 0.69
C LEU A 28 5.07 18.11 0.64
N GLN A 29 4.30 18.44 1.67
CA GLN A 29 3.53 19.69 1.76
C GLN A 29 4.34 20.88 2.32
N ALA A 30 5.45 20.66 3.02
CA ALA A 30 6.23 21.72 3.66
C ALA A 30 7.01 22.64 2.70
N GLY A 31 7.05 22.34 1.40
CA GLY A 31 7.83 23.09 0.40
C GLY A 31 7.37 24.54 0.12
N THR A 32 6.18 24.94 0.55
CA THR A 32 5.59 26.26 0.19
C THR A 32 5.72 27.32 1.28
N GLY A 33 6.93 27.77 1.63
CA GLY A 33 7.07 28.95 2.50
C GLY A 33 8.49 29.36 2.91
N GLY A 34 8.93 30.56 2.47
CA GLY A 34 10.08 31.28 3.05
C GLY A 34 11.13 31.71 2.03
N ARG A 35 11.20 33.00 1.70
CA ARG A 35 12.06 33.54 0.64
C ARG A 35 12.91 34.72 1.13
N THR A 36 14.23 34.54 1.29
CA THR A 36 15.19 35.67 1.36
C THR A 36 16.63 35.29 0.95
N GLN A 37 17.05 35.81 -0.22
CA GLN A 37 18.37 36.42 -0.58
C GLN A 37 19.72 35.83 -0.06
N ARG A 38 20.83 35.80 -0.83
CA ARG A 38 21.12 35.92 -2.29
C ARG A 38 22.62 35.62 -2.56
N SER A 39 22.97 35.38 -3.84
CA SER A 39 24.30 35.42 -4.50
C SER A 39 25.07 34.11 -4.64
N ALA A 40 25.81 33.84 -5.73
CA ALA A 40 25.70 34.32 -7.13
C ALA A 40 26.62 33.47 -8.05
N LEU A 41 26.11 32.97 -9.19
CA LEU A 41 26.71 33.00 -10.54
C LEU A 41 26.10 31.95 -11.49
N SER A 42 25.57 32.44 -12.62
CA SER A 42 25.41 31.82 -13.96
C SER A 42 25.29 30.28 -14.08
N ALA A 43 24.23 29.69 -14.66
CA ALA A 43 23.47 30.20 -15.81
C ALA A 43 21.94 30.02 -15.66
N TYR A 44 21.20 31.05 -16.12
CA TYR A 44 19.74 31.07 -16.07
C TYR A 44 19.15 30.33 -17.28
N ARG A 45 18.52 29.17 -17.06
CA ARG A 45 17.47 28.64 -17.95
C ARG A 45 16.14 28.67 -17.20
N SER A 46 15.31 29.63 -17.60
CA SER A 46 13.84 29.68 -17.46
C SER A 46 13.15 28.83 -16.37
N GLY A 47 12.82 29.48 -15.25
CA GLY A 47 11.41 29.64 -14.84
C GLY A 47 10.59 28.45 -14.33
N ALA A 48 11.10 27.22 -14.39
CA ALA A 48 10.58 26.08 -13.64
C ALA A 48 11.62 25.72 -12.57
N GLU A 49 11.18 25.49 -11.32
CA GLU A 49 12.07 24.79 -10.37
C GLU A 49 12.20 23.34 -10.83
N ASP A 50 13.41 22.77 -10.75
CA ASP A 50 13.68 21.40 -11.20
C ASP A 50 12.73 20.43 -10.49
N LYS A 51 11.79 19.87 -11.25
CA LYS A 51 10.84 18.88 -10.76
C LYS A 51 11.49 17.52 -10.71
N TYR A 52 11.11 16.76 -9.69
CA TYR A 52 11.48 15.36 -9.58
C TYR A 52 10.27 14.45 -9.57
N TYR A 53 10.48 13.22 -10.04
CA TYR A 53 9.47 12.17 -10.08
C TYR A 53 10.06 10.95 -9.37
N LEU A 54 9.37 10.42 -8.37
CA LEU A 54 9.90 9.38 -7.49
C LEU A 54 9.08 8.10 -7.62
N GLY A 55 9.70 7.08 -8.21
CA GLY A 55 9.15 5.73 -8.30
C GLY A 55 9.68 4.82 -7.20
N PHE A 56 8.81 4.01 -6.62
CA PHE A 56 9.17 2.90 -5.74
C PHE A 56 8.84 1.56 -6.40
N ASP A 57 9.65 0.54 -6.14
CA ASP A 57 9.49 -0.84 -6.59
C ASP A 57 9.60 -1.76 -5.36
N PHE A 58 8.48 -2.39 -4.98
CA PHE A 58 8.37 -3.28 -3.82
C PHE A 58 8.36 -4.75 -4.26
N GLY A 59 9.56 -5.30 -4.38
CA GLY A 59 9.80 -6.69 -4.75
C GLY A 59 9.58 -7.70 -3.60
N THR A 60 10.03 -8.93 -3.81
CA THR A 60 9.79 -10.04 -2.85
C THR A 60 10.74 -10.07 -1.65
N SER A 61 11.91 -9.41 -1.75
CA SER A 61 12.99 -9.50 -0.75
C SER A 61 13.51 -8.14 -0.29
N GLY A 62 12.87 -7.06 -0.72
CA GLY A 62 13.33 -5.69 -0.50
C GLY A 62 12.64 -4.73 -1.46
N ALA A 63 12.89 -3.44 -1.24
CA ALA A 63 12.32 -2.36 -2.05
C ALA A 63 13.43 -1.49 -2.66
N ARG A 64 13.08 -0.78 -3.74
CA ARG A 64 13.92 0.18 -4.44
C ARG A 64 13.19 1.51 -4.57
N ALA A 65 13.94 2.60 -4.55
CA ALA A 65 13.46 3.93 -4.92
C ALA A 65 14.33 4.52 -6.04
N LYS A 66 13.69 5.06 -7.07
CA LYS A 66 14.33 5.78 -8.17
C LYS A 66 13.73 7.17 -8.32
N LEU A 67 14.57 8.18 -8.31
CA LEU A 67 14.18 9.57 -8.53
C LEU A 67 14.77 10.04 -9.85
N ILE A 68 13.90 10.56 -10.73
CA ILE A 68 14.29 11.14 -12.02
C ILE A 68 14.00 12.65 -12.08
N ASP A 69 14.77 13.38 -12.89
CA ASP A 69 14.47 14.76 -13.27
C ASP A 69 13.47 14.87 -14.43
N ASP A 70 13.09 16.10 -14.79
CA ASP A 70 12.17 16.42 -15.89
C ASP A 70 12.70 16.02 -17.29
N ALA A 71 13.99 15.73 -17.41
CA ALA A 71 14.60 15.17 -18.62
C ALA A 71 14.71 13.63 -18.59
N GLY A 72 14.22 12.98 -17.54
CA GLY A 72 14.23 11.52 -17.36
C GLY A 72 15.56 10.94 -16.85
N ASN A 73 16.53 11.77 -16.45
CA ASN A 73 17.80 11.28 -15.91
C ASN A 73 17.61 10.78 -14.48
N VAL A 74 18.19 9.63 -14.14
CA VAL A 74 18.20 9.10 -12.77
C VAL A 74 19.15 9.93 -11.89
N VAL A 75 18.59 10.61 -10.90
CA VAL A 75 19.31 11.44 -9.91
C VAL A 75 19.59 10.65 -8.64
N ILE A 76 18.66 9.79 -8.22
CA ILE A 76 18.81 8.92 -7.04
C ILE A 76 18.39 7.50 -7.39
N ASP A 77 19.18 6.52 -6.95
CA ASP A 77 18.88 5.09 -6.99
C ASP A 77 19.24 4.47 -5.62
N LYS A 78 18.22 4.04 -4.86
CA LYS A 78 18.38 3.48 -3.51
C LYS A 78 17.65 2.15 -3.40
N LYS A 79 18.15 1.26 -2.53
CA LYS A 79 17.51 -0.03 -2.25
C LYS A 79 17.69 -0.40 -0.77
N CYS A 80 16.71 -1.10 -0.22
CA CYS A 80 16.76 -1.75 1.09
C CYS A 80 16.34 -3.21 0.95
N GLY A 81 16.83 -4.07 1.84
CA GLY A 81 16.27 -5.41 2.02
C GLY A 81 15.17 -5.37 3.08
N TYR A 82 14.24 -6.32 3.06
CA TYR A 82 13.35 -6.51 4.21
C TYR A 82 14.12 -7.20 5.35
N ASP A 83 14.21 -6.52 6.50
CA ASP A 83 14.85 -7.05 7.70
C ASP A 83 13.84 -7.13 8.86
N SER A 84 13.28 -8.33 9.04
CA SER A 84 12.70 -8.84 10.28
C SER A 84 12.18 -10.25 10.04
N LYS A 85 12.63 -11.25 10.80
CA LYS A 85 12.10 -12.62 10.70
C LYS A 85 10.75 -12.83 11.39
N HIS A 86 10.19 -11.79 12.01
CA HIS A 86 9.07 -11.90 12.95
C HIS A 86 7.99 -10.82 12.82
N ASP A 87 8.14 -9.84 11.94
CA ASP A 87 7.14 -8.77 11.82
C ASP A 87 6.15 -9.05 10.71
N ARG A 88 4.95 -8.47 10.84
CA ARG A 88 3.92 -8.50 9.80
C ARG A 88 4.45 -7.88 8.49
N LEU A 89 3.96 -8.37 7.34
CA LEU A 89 4.44 -7.95 6.02
C LEU A 89 4.19 -6.45 5.75
N ASP A 90 3.03 -5.95 6.17
CA ASP A 90 2.65 -4.53 6.13
C ASP A 90 3.68 -3.65 6.85
N ALA A 91 4.00 -3.95 8.11
CA ALA A 91 5.01 -3.23 8.89
C ALA A 91 6.43 -3.34 8.29
N GLN A 92 6.76 -4.43 7.58
CA GLN A 92 8.02 -4.55 6.84
C GLN A 92 8.06 -3.60 5.63
N TRP A 93 6.95 -3.43 4.93
CA TRP A 93 6.84 -2.54 3.78
C TRP A 93 6.84 -1.07 4.18
N GLU A 94 6.16 -0.69 5.27
CA GLU A 94 6.22 0.67 5.83
C GLU A 94 7.66 1.06 6.22
N ARG A 95 8.38 0.22 6.96
CA ARG A 95 9.77 0.52 7.32
C ARG A 95 10.70 0.54 6.12
N ALA A 96 10.44 -0.27 5.09
CA ALA A 96 11.20 -0.23 3.85
C ALA A 96 10.97 1.09 3.09
N LEU A 97 9.72 1.59 3.08
CA LEU A 97 9.35 2.90 2.54
C LEU A 97 10.05 4.03 3.31
N ASP A 98 9.91 4.06 4.63
CA ASP A 98 10.56 5.05 5.51
C ASP A 98 12.08 5.05 5.31
N SER A 99 12.71 3.87 5.34
CA SER A 99 14.15 3.74 5.13
C SER A 99 14.62 4.22 3.75
N LEU A 100 13.80 4.10 2.70
CA LEU A 100 14.11 4.65 1.38
C LEU A 100 13.97 6.18 1.36
N LEU A 101 12.94 6.73 2.00
CA LEU A 101 12.72 8.18 2.12
C LEU A 101 13.82 8.86 2.95
N GLU A 102 14.24 8.28 4.07
CA GLU A 102 15.33 8.77 4.93
C GLU A 102 16.69 8.83 4.18
N GLN A 103 16.86 8.05 3.11
CA GLN A 103 18.05 8.08 2.25
C GLN A 103 18.04 9.20 1.20
N MET A 104 17.01 10.05 1.18
CA MET A 104 16.86 11.17 0.24
C MET A 104 17.03 12.52 0.96
N PRO A 105 17.70 13.51 0.34
CA PRO A 105 17.76 14.86 0.90
C PRO A 105 16.37 15.52 0.95
N GLU A 106 16.05 16.20 2.04
CA GLU A 106 14.80 16.97 2.22
C GLU A 106 14.60 18.00 1.09
N SER A 107 15.69 18.63 0.63
CA SER A 107 15.70 19.57 -0.51
C SER A 107 15.41 18.95 -1.88
N VAL A 108 15.37 17.62 -1.96
CA VAL A 108 14.92 16.85 -3.14
C VAL A 108 13.47 16.42 -2.94
N LEU A 109 13.13 15.88 -1.76
CA LEU A 109 11.76 15.47 -1.42
C LEU A 109 10.75 16.61 -1.57
N GLY A 110 11.08 17.83 -1.10
CA GLY A 110 10.23 19.01 -1.24
C GLY A 110 10.04 19.53 -2.69
N ARG A 111 10.67 18.89 -3.69
CA ARG A 111 10.51 19.16 -5.13
C ARG A 111 9.96 17.96 -5.93
N VAL A 112 9.59 16.88 -5.24
CA VAL A 112 8.92 15.73 -5.88
C VAL A 112 7.50 16.13 -6.29
N SER A 113 7.24 16.11 -7.59
CA SER A 113 5.96 16.52 -8.20
C SER A 113 4.99 15.37 -8.42
N ALA A 114 5.47 14.12 -8.45
CA ALA A 114 4.62 12.93 -8.48
C ALA A 114 5.34 11.71 -7.90
N LEU A 115 4.54 10.76 -7.40
CA LEU A 115 4.97 9.46 -6.91
C LEU A 115 4.41 8.35 -7.81
N ALA A 116 5.14 7.25 -7.92
CA ALA A 116 4.66 6.01 -8.52
C ALA A 116 5.05 4.83 -7.62
N PHE A 117 4.19 3.82 -7.54
CA PHE A 117 4.43 2.59 -6.79
C PHE A 117 4.24 1.39 -7.70
N ASP A 118 5.27 0.56 -7.83
CA ASP A 118 5.22 -0.77 -8.43
C ASP A 118 5.39 -1.83 -7.33
N GLY A 119 4.85 -3.02 -7.57
CA GLY A 119 4.84 -4.08 -6.58
C GLY A 119 4.52 -5.44 -7.16
N THR A 120 4.72 -6.49 -6.36
CA THR A 120 4.53 -7.87 -6.81
C THR A 120 3.06 -8.15 -7.19
N SER A 121 2.81 -8.48 -8.46
CA SER A 121 1.44 -8.51 -9.01
C SER A 121 0.51 -9.49 -8.28
N ALA A 122 -0.69 -9.04 -7.90
CA ALA A 122 -1.64 -9.79 -7.08
C ALA A 122 -1.15 -10.13 -5.65
N THR A 123 -0.09 -9.51 -5.13
CA THR A 123 0.09 -9.43 -3.66
C THR A 123 -1.00 -8.51 -3.11
N THR A 124 -1.89 -9.07 -2.29
CA THR A 124 -3.10 -8.38 -1.80
C THR A 124 -3.14 -8.31 -0.28
N MET A 125 -3.89 -7.33 0.21
CA MET A 125 -4.12 -7.03 1.62
C MET A 125 -5.63 -6.94 1.85
N LEU A 126 -6.12 -7.52 2.94
CA LEU A 126 -7.46 -7.23 3.45
C LEU A 126 -7.31 -6.07 4.43
N ILE A 127 -8.03 -4.98 4.19
CA ILE A 127 -7.92 -3.73 4.94
C ILE A 127 -9.28 -3.20 5.39
N ASP A 128 -9.29 -2.36 6.41
CA ASP A 128 -10.42 -1.47 6.70
C ASP A 128 -10.30 -0.22 5.83
N ARG A 129 -11.25 -0.01 4.91
CA ARG A 129 -11.27 1.15 4.01
C ARG A 129 -11.51 2.48 4.74
N GLY A 130 -12.01 2.44 5.98
CA GLY A 130 -12.18 3.63 6.82
C GLY A 130 -10.88 4.17 7.41
N THR A 131 -9.85 3.33 7.56
CA THR A 131 -8.63 3.65 8.31
C THR A 131 -7.32 3.32 7.59
N GLY A 132 -7.33 2.40 6.63
CA GLY A 132 -6.14 1.80 6.02
C GLY A 132 -5.54 0.65 6.85
N GLU A 133 -6.13 0.31 8.00
CA GLU A 133 -5.65 -0.76 8.88
C GLU A 133 -5.69 -2.12 8.17
N VAL A 134 -4.62 -2.90 8.33
CA VAL A 134 -4.47 -4.21 7.69
C VAL A 134 -5.02 -5.29 8.63
N LEU A 135 -6.14 -5.89 8.23
CA LEU A 135 -6.98 -6.73 9.08
C LEU A 135 -6.51 -8.18 9.17
N GLU A 136 -5.90 -8.69 8.10
CA GLU A 136 -5.38 -10.06 8.02
C GLU A 136 -3.97 -10.07 7.41
N GLN A 137 -3.23 -11.16 7.61
CA GLN A 137 -1.93 -11.36 6.99
C GLN A 137 -2.00 -11.19 5.46
N PRO A 138 -1.21 -10.28 4.85
CA PRO A 138 -1.16 -10.13 3.39
C PRO A 138 -0.77 -11.43 2.68
N LYS A 139 -1.38 -11.68 1.51
CA LYS A 139 -1.19 -12.91 0.72
C LYS A 139 -0.33 -12.60 -0.52
N LEU A 140 0.91 -13.09 -0.57
CA LEU A 140 1.92 -12.78 -1.60
C LEU A 140 1.61 -13.38 -2.98
N TYR A 141 2.11 -12.76 -4.06
CA TYR A 141 1.88 -13.10 -5.48
C TYR A 141 2.02 -14.59 -5.87
N ASN A 142 2.79 -15.37 -5.12
CA ASN A 142 3.07 -16.80 -5.36
C ASN A 142 2.27 -17.75 -4.45
N GLU A 143 1.48 -17.23 -3.51
CA GLU A 143 0.65 -18.03 -2.61
C GLU A 143 -0.61 -18.54 -3.32
N GLY A 144 -0.62 -19.84 -3.64
CA GLY A 144 -1.81 -20.53 -4.12
C GLY A 144 -2.80 -20.76 -2.98
N GLN A 145 -4.05 -20.35 -3.16
CA GLN A 145 -5.10 -20.48 -2.14
C GLN A 145 -5.77 -21.87 -2.15
N GLY A 146 -6.62 -22.14 -1.16
CA GLY A 146 -7.25 -23.44 -0.95
C GLY A 146 -8.19 -23.87 -2.08
N LEU A 147 -8.47 -25.18 -2.16
CA LEU A 147 -9.36 -25.73 -3.19
C LEU A 147 -10.76 -25.06 -3.22
N PRO A 148 -11.44 -24.77 -2.10
CA PRO A 148 -12.75 -24.11 -2.14
C PRO A 148 -12.71 -22.74 -2.82
N ALA A 149 -11.71 -21.90 -2.49
CA ALA A 149 -11.51 -20.61 -3.12
C ALA A 149 -11.22 -20.73 -4.63
N GLN A 150 -10.41 -21.71 -5.03
CA GLN A 150 -10.13 -21.98 -6.44
C GLN A 150 -11.35 -22.48 -7.22
N GLU A 151 -12.16 -23.35 -6.62
CA GLU A 151 -13.38 -23.88 -7.24
C GLU A 151 -14.40 -22.76 -7.43
N ARG A 152 -14.63 -21.95 -6.38
CA ARG A 152 -15.50 -20.79 -6.44
C ARG A 152 -15.05 -19.75 -7.48
N ALA A 153 -13.75 -19.46 -7.58
CA ALA A 153 -13.19 -18.61 -8.64
C ALA A 153 -13.44 -19.17 -10.05
N LYS A 154 -13.37 -20.51 -10.22
CA LYS A 154 -13.62 -21.21 -11.49
C LYS A 154 -15.10 -21.26 -11.88
N GLU A 155 -16.01 -21.15 -10.92
CA GLU A 155 -17.46 -21.04 -11.17
C GLU A 155 -17.84 -19.62 -11.61
N MET A 156 -17.32 -18.60 -10.92
CA MET A 156 -17.66 -17.19 -11.16
C MET A 156 -17.04 -16.65 -12.46
N CYS A 157 -15.77 -16.96 -12.70
CA CYS A 157 -14.95 -16.27 -13.69
C CYS A 157 -14.87 -17.05 -15.02
N PRO A 158 -15.04 -16.42 -16.21
CA PRO A 158 -14.99 -17.09 -17.51
C PRO A 158 -13.69 -17.88 -17.78
N VAL A 159 -13.83 -19.03 -18.46
CA VAL A 159 -12.69 -19.89 -18.83
C VAL A 159 -11.62 -19.09 -19.59
N GLY A 160 -10.35 -19.25 -19.19
CA GLY A 160 -9.20 -18.55 -19.78
C GLY A 160 -8.84 -17.22 -19.10
N HIS A 161 -9.69 -16.66 -18.24
CA HIS A 161 -9.42 -15.39 -17.57
C HIS A 161 -8.39 -15.52 -16.42
N ALA A 162 -7.49 -14.54 -16.30
CA ALA A 162 -6.42 -14.51 -15.29
C ALA A 162 -6.90 -14.61 -13.82
N ALA A 163 -8.13 -14.21 -13.50
CA ALA A 163 -8.67 -14.28 -12.15
C ALA A 163 -9.00 -15.72 -11.68
N ARG A 164 -8.96 -16.72 -12.58
CA ARG A 164 -9.09 -18.16 -12.24
C ARG A 164 -7.82 -18.81 -11.69
N ALA A 165 -6.67 -18.12 -11.71
CA ALA A 165 -5.42 -18.66 -11.18
C ALA A 165 -5.49 -18.80 -9.65
N SER A 166 -4.89 -19.85 -9.09
CA SER A 166 -4.89 -20.09 -7.64
C SER A 166 -4.18 -19.00 -6.83
N THR A 167 -3.33 -18.20 -7.47
CA THR A 167 -2.60 -17.06 -6.89
C THR A 167 -3.24 -15.70 -7.19
N SER A 168 -4.41 -15.67 -7.86
CA SER A 168 -5.07 -14.43 -8.28
C SER A 168 -5.64 -13.63 -7.10
N SER A 169 -5.81 -12.32 -7.28
CA SER A 169 -6.44 -11.44 -6.29
C SER A 169 -7.87 -11.89 -5.98
N LEU A 170 -8.62 -12.37 -6.98
CA LEU A 170 -9.96 -12.95 -6.78
C LEU A 170 -9.91 -14.20 -5.89
N CYS A 171 -8.98 -15.12 -6.15
CA CYS A 171 -8.87 -16.34 -5.37
C CYS A 171 -8.46 -16.05 -3.91
N LYS A 172 -7.74 -14.95 -3.66
CA LYS A 172 -7.34 -14.47 -2.32
C LYS A 172 -8.49 -13.82 -1.57
N LEU A 173 -9.28 -12.98 -2.24
CA LEU A 173 -10.55 -12.47 -1.70
C LEU A 173 -11.47 -13.61 -1.27
N LEU A 174 -11.70 -14.58 -2.15
CA LEU A 174 -12.53 -15.75 -1.86
C LEU A 174 -11.96 -16.61 -0.72
N GLN A 175 -10.64 -16.70 -0.58
CA GLN A 175 -10.04 -17.42 0.55
C GLN A 175 -10.33 -16.72 1.89
N TRP A 176 -10.22 -15.38 1.96
CA TRP A 176 -10.57 -14.63 3.17
C TRP A 176 -12.06 -14.72 3.52
N ASP A 177 -12.93 -14.75 2.51
CA ASP A 177 -14.38 -15.00 2.69
C ASP A 177 -14.63 -16.41 3.25
N PHE A 178 -14.04 -17.45 2.66
CA PHE A 178 -14.12 -18.83 3.19
C PHE A 178 -13.51 -18.99 4.59
N GLU A 179 -12.49 -18.21 4.93
CA GLU A 179 -11.87 -18.13 6.26
C GLU A 179 -12.72 -17.33 7.27
N GLY A 180 -13.85 -16.74 6.83
CA GLY A 180 -14.74 -15.90 7.64
C GLY A 180 -14.12 -14.56 8.05
N ALA A 181 -13.00 -14.16 7.44
CA ALA A 181 -12.26 -12.96 7.81
C ALA A 181 -13.02 -11.68 7.48
N TRP A 182 -13.73 -11.69 6.34
CA TRP A 182 -14.58 -10.58 5.93
C TRP A 182 -15.69 -10.31 6.95
N GLN A 183 -16.43 -11.35 7.33
CA GLN A 183 -17.55 -11.25 8.27
C GLN A 183 -17.09 -10.95 9.70
N ARG A 184 -15.91 -11.43 10.11
CA ARG A 184 -15.27 -11.01 11.38
C ARG A 184 -15.05 -9.49 11.39
N ALA A 185 -14.37 -8.96 10.37
CA ALA A 185 -14.10 -7.54 10.25
C ALA A 185 -15.38 -6.67 10.31
N GLU A 186 -16.43 -7.06 9.57
CA GLU A 186 -17.73 -6.37 9.63
C GLU A 186 -18.35 -6.44 11.04
N SER A 187 -18.26 -7.58 11.73
CA SER A 187 -18.79 -7.75 13.09
C SER A 187 -18.03 -6.95 14.15
N GLU A 188 -16.75 -6.66 13.89
CA GLU A 188 -15.87 -5.82 14.71
C GLU A 188 -16.03 -4.31 14.41
N GLY A 189 -16.78 -3.97 13.35
CA GLY A 189 -17.15 -2.60 12.98
C GLY A 189 -16.26 -1.98 11.89
N HIS A 190 -15.37 -2.75 11.27
CA HIS A 190 -14.54 -2.32 10.14
C HIS A 190 -15.36 -2.26 8.84
N VAL A 191 -14.85 -1.52 7.85
CA VAL A 191 -15.39 -1.51 6.48
C VAL A 191 -14.43 -2.26 5.56
N PRO A 192 -14.46 -3.60 5.54
CA PRO A 192 -13.47 -4.38 4.79
C PRO A 192 -13.42 -4.03 3.30
N GLY A 193 -12.22 -4.17 2.74
CA GLY A 193 -11.91 -4.01 1.34
C GLY A 193 -10.57 -4.65 1.03
N ILE A 194 -10.27 -4.79 -0.27
CA ILE A 194 -8.98 -5.31 -0.72
C ILE A 194 -8.21 -4.25 -1.48
N LEU A 195 -6.90 -4.21 -1.24
CA LEU A 195 -5.94 -3.42 -2.02
C LEU A 195 -4.76 -4.31 -2.41
N HIS A 196 -4.04 -3.93 -3.46
CA HIS A 196 -2.74 -4.52 -3.76
C HIS A 196 -1.63 -3.81 -2.97
N GLN A 197 -0.49 -4.47 -2.80
CA GLN A 197 0.68 -3.94 -2.09
C GLN A 197 1.05 -2.51 -2.51
N ALA A 198 1.11 -2.26 -3.83
CA ALA A 198 1.44 -0.95 -4.40
C ALA A 198 0.34 0.09 -4.12
N ASP A 199 -0.93 -0.30 -4.28
CA ASP A 199 -2.10 0.57 -4.01
C ASP A 199 -2.12 1.02 -2.54
N TRP A 200 -1.93 0.09 -1.60
CA TRP A 200 -1.90 0.39 -0.16
C TRP A 200 -0.72 1.29 0.23
N LEU A 201 0.47 1.05 -0.33
CA LEU A 201 1.64 1.92 -0.12
C LEU A 201 1.44 3.33 -0.70
N ALA A 202 0.78 3.47 -1.85
CA ALA A 202 0.42 4.76 -2.41
C ALA A 202 -0.62 5.48 -1.52
N ALA A 203 -1.62 4.74 -1.01
CA ALA A 203 -2.68 5.27 -0.17
C ALA A 203 -2.18 5.86 1.16
N GLN A 204 -1.02 5.45 1.66
CA GLN A 204 -0.34 6.12 2.79
C GLN A 204 -0.04 7.62 2.53
N PHE A 205 0.05 8.04 1.27
CA PHE A 205 0.34 9.42 0.87
C PHE A 205 -0.91 10.23 0.54
N HIS A 206 -1.88 9.63 -0.16
CA HIS A 206 -3.08 10.33 -0.64
C HIS A 206 -4.34 10.06 0.21
N GLY A 207 -4.32 9.08 1.11
CA GLY A 207 -5.41 8.77 2.04
C GLY A 207 -6.66 8.16 1.41
N ASP A 208 -6.58 7.64 0.17
CA ASP A 208 -7.70 6.99 -0.51
C ASP A 208 -7.48 5.47 -0.57
N TRP A 209 -8.19 4.75 0.29
CA TRP A 209 -8.11 3.29 0.42
C TRP A 209 -9.04 2.54 -0.57
N SER A 210 -9.50 3.21 -1.63
CA SER A 210 -10.40 2.65 -2.65
C SER A 210 -9.84 2.64 -4.07
N CYS A 211 -8.70 3.30 -4.31
CA CYS A 211 -8.06 3.38 -5.62
C CYS A 211 -7.15 2.17 -5.93
N THR A 212 -7.11 1.78 -7.20
CA THR A 212 -6.21 0.77 -7.77
C THR A 212 -6.06 1.03 -9.28
N ASP A 213 -4.99 0.54 -9.90
CA ASP A 213 -4.82 0.60 -11.36
C ASP A 213 -5.37 -0.65 -12.09
N TYR A 214 -5.46 -0.56 -13.42
CA TYR A 214 -5.98 -1.62 -14.29
C TYR A 214 -5.12 -2.90 -14.31
N THR A 215 -3.81 -2.78 -14.07
CA THR A 215 -2.83 -3.88 -14.06
C THR A 215 -2.95 -4.71 -12.79
N ASN A 216 -3.06 -4.03 -11.65
CA ASN A 216 -3.29 -4.62 -10.33
C ASN A 216 -4.67 -5.31 -10.30
N SER A 217 -5.73 -4.60 -10.68
CA SER A 217 -7.11 -5.11 -10.69
C SER A 217 -7.42 -6.19 -11.74
N LEU A 218 -6.58 -6.38 -12.77
CA LEU A 218 -6.74 -7.43 -13.79
C LEU A 218 -6.89 -8.85 -13.20
N LYS A 219 -6.11 -9.16 -12.15
CA LYS A 219 -6.14 -10.47 -11.46
C LYS A 219 -7.26 -10.59 -10.42
N LEU A 220 -7.98 -9.50 -10.13
CA LEU A 220 -9.27 -9.55 -9.44
C LEU A 220 -10.43 -9.81 -10.41
N GLY A 221 -10.28 -9.43 -11.67
CA GLY A 221 -11.27 -9.64 -12.72
C GLY A 221 -11.61 -8.41 -13.54
N PHE A 222 -10.92 -7.28 -13.35
CA PHE A 222 -11.13 -6.07 -14.14
C PHE A 222 -10.87 -6.31 -15.63
N ASP A 223 -11.70 -5.72 -16.49
CA ASP A 223 -11.52 -5.76 -17.95
C ASP A 223 -10.90 -4.42 -18.43
N PRO A 224 -9.61 -4.39 -18.79
CA PRO A 224 -8.95 -3.16 -19.25
C PRO A 224 -9.38 -2.74 -20.67
N GLY A 225 -10.08 -3.59 -21.43
CA GLY A 225 -10.65 -3.22 -22.72
C GLY A 225 -12.02 -2.53 -22.59
N ALA A 226 -12.75 -2.82 -21.52
CA ALA A 226 -14.03 -2.18 -21.19
C ALA A 226 -13.92 -1.11 -20.08
N GLU A 227 -12.74 -0.94 -19.48
CA GLU A 227 -12.45 -0.06 -18.34
C GLU A 227 -13.41 -0.21 -17.15
N GLN A 228 -13.90 -1.44 -16.91
CA GLN A 228 -14.85 -1.72 -15.84
C GLN A 228 -14.70 -3.14 -15.27
N TYR A 229 -15.25 -3.37 -14.08
CA TYR A 229 -15.49 -4.73 -13.63
C TYR A 229 -16.61 -5.39 -14.46
N PRO A 230 -16.39 -6.59 -15.00
CA PRO A 230 -17.34 -7.26 -15.88
C PRO A 230 -18.55 -7.79 -15.09
N GLN A 231 -19.68 -7.96 -15.79
CA GLN A 231 -20.95 -8.35 -15.18
C GLN A 231 -20.88 -9.64 -14.35
N TRP A 232 -20.04 -10.61 -14.72
CA TRP A 232 -19.88 -11.86 -13.97
C TRP A 232 -19.30 -11.65 -12.56
N LEU A 233 -18.55 -10.57 -12.34
CA LEU A 233 -18.05 -10.18 -11.01
C LEU A 233 -19.02 -9.20 -10.33
N ALA A 234 -19.55 -8.23 -11.07
CA ALA A 234 -20.48 -7.23 -10.55
C ALA A 234 -21.86 -7.79 -10.16
N SER A 235 -22.22 -9.00 -10.62
CA SER A 235 -23.46 -9.70 -10.24
C SER A 235 -23.30 -10.61 -9.02
N GLN A 236 -22.15 -10.58 -8.33
CA GLN A 236 -21.93 -11.33 -7.11
C GLN A 236 -22.41 -10.47 -5.93
N GLY A 237 -23.16 -11.09 -5.02
CA GLY A 237 -23.83 -10.40 -3.90
C GLY A 237 -22.91 -10.19 -2.71
#